data_AF-A0A7W7Z2Q6-F1
#
_entry.id   AF-A0A7W7Z2Q6-F1
#
_cell.length_a   1.000
_cell.length_b   1.000
_cell.length_c   1.000
_cell.angle_alpha   90.00
_cell.angle_beta   90.00
_cell.angle_gamma   90.00
#
_symmetry.space_group_name_H-M   'P 1'
#
loop_
_entity.id
_entity.type
_entity.pdbx_description
1 polymer ?
#
loop_
_entity_poly.entity_id
_entity_poly.type
_entity_poly.pdbx_seq_one_letter_code
_entity_poly.pdbx_strand_id
1 'polypeptide(L)'
;MKLFHYSYAPIEATHICDQRSEPHHKPRGLWFAEGASWRKESESWRSAEAFAHRYQVVTAPEANIARLDTPENAAAFGDQFGYVYDGEVIKIRWADVAREFDGVHLGFFYSHVGFRHPARKQIEWSFAFDVIGGCVWHPRAFDLIDCRTRATVPSTANVRPVPDDVSPFRLTRMQTMLVPMNRS
;
A
#
# COMPACT_ATOMS: atom_id res chain seq x y z
N MET A 1 16.93 1.30 5.73
CA MET A 1 15.90 0.24 5.76
C MET A 1 15.73 -0.33 4.36
N LYS A 2 15.44 -1.63 4.22
CA LYS A 2 15.20 -2.25 2.90
C LYS A 2 13.70 -2.42 2.67
N LEU A 3 13.23 -2.07 1.47
CA LEU A 3 11.86 -2.22 1.04
C LEU A 3 11.75 -3.38 0.05
N PHE A 4 10.71 -4.19 0.18
CA PHE A 4 10.51 -5.36 -0.67
C PHE A 4 9.10 -5.44 -1.23
N HIS A 5 9.00 -5.81 -2.50
CA HIS A 5 7.77 -6.23 -3.15
C HIS A 5 7.80 -7.75 -3.36
N TYR A 6 6.65 -8.39 -3.19
CA TYR A 6 6.43 -9.80 -3.47
C TYR A 6 5.31 -9.97 -4.49
N SER A 7 5.50 -10.85 -5.45
CA SER A 7 4.50 -11.17 -6.46
C SER A 7 4.47 -12.66 -6.79
N TYR A 8 3.32 -13.10 -7.27
CA TYR A 8 3.10 -14.44 -7.81
C TYR A 8 3.78 -14.66 -9.17
N ALA A 9 3.82 -13.62 -9.99
CA ALA A 9 4.38 -13.62 -11.34
C ALA A 9 5.53 -12.61 -11.44
N PRO A 10 6.46 -12.77 -12.40
CA PRO A 10 7.53 -11.79 -12.60
C PRO A 10 6.95 -10.44 -13.05
N ILE A 11 7.55 -9.35 -12.56
CA ILE A 11 7.26 -8.00 -13.08
C ILE A 11 8.14 -7.79 -14.32
N GLU A 12 7.49 -7.64 -15.46
CA GLU A 12 8.15 -7.38 -16.75
C GLU A 12 8.38 -5.89 -16.99
N ALA A 13 7.46 -5.04 -16.51
CA ALA A 13 7.51 -3.59 -16.65
C ALA A 13 6.71 -2.89 -15.55
N THR A 14 7.05 -1.63 -15.27
CA THR A 14 6.31 -0.75 -14.37
C THR A 14 5.63 0.37 -15.16
N HIS A 15 4.45 0.80 -14.71
CA HIS A 15 3.61 1.79 -15.37
C HIS A 15 3.05 2.81 -14.36
N ILE A 16 2.68 3.99 -14.85
CA ILE A 16 1.96 4.98 -14.05
C ILE A 16 0.59 4.40 -13.67
N CYS A 17 0.23 4.51 -12.40
CA CYS A 17 -1.03 4.00 -11.88
C CYS A 17 -1.92 5.15 -11.41
N ASP A 18 -2.92 5.50 -12.21
CA ASP A 18 -3.89 6.53 -11.83
C ASP A 18 -4.70 6.08 -10.62
N GLN A 19 -4.77 6.96 -9.63
CA GLN A 19 -5.62 6.77 -8.47
C GLN A 19 -7.06 7.09 -8.84
N ARG A 20 -7.98 6.17 -8.50
CA ARG A 20 -9.41 6.38 -8.73
C ARG A 20 -9.91 7.53 -7.87
N SER A 21 -10.88 8.28 -8.39
CA SER A 21 -11.66 9.23 -7.60
C SER A 21 -12.56 8.51 -6.59
N GLU A 22 -12.88 7.24 -6.83
CA GLU A 22 -13.66 6.41 -5.92
C GLU A 22 -12.91 6.17 -4.61
N PRO A 23 -13.44 6.67 -3.49
CA PRO A 23 -12.63 6.84 -2.30
C PRO A 23 -12.65 5.63 -1.33
N HIS A 24 -13.30 4.53 -1.73
CA HIS A 24 -13.42 3.33 -0.89
C HIS A 24 -12.25 2.35 -1.03
N HIS A 25 -11.31 2.63 -1.92
CA HIS A 25 -10.24 1.69 -2.26
C HIS A 25 -8.89 2.11 -1.67
N LYS A 26 -8.05 1.11 -1.40
CA LYS A 26 -6.61 1.31 -1.13
C LYS A 26 -5.95 1.97 -2.35
N PRO A 27 -4.82 2.67 -2.19
CA PRO A 27 -4.13 3.24 -3.35
C PRO A 27 -3.69 2.12 -4.30
N ARG A 28 -3.80 2.37 -5.60
CA ARG A 28 -3.32 1.46 -6.65
C ARG A 28 -1.84 1.72 -6.91
N GLY A 29 -1.10 0.69 -7.31
CA GLY A 29 0.32 0.82 -7.64
C GLY A 29 1.13 -0.36 -7.14
N LEU A 30 2.45 -0.15 -7.06
CA LEU A 30 3.37 -1.14 -6.53
C LEU A 30 3.39 -1.03 -5.00
N TRP A 31 2.81 -2.02 -4.35
CA TRP A 31 2.86 -2.17 -2.90
C TRP A 31 4.19 -2.76 -2.46
N PHE A 32 4.73 -2.27 -1.36
CA PHE A 32 5.98 -2.76 -0.81
C PHE A 32 5.92 -2.77 0.72
N ALA A 33 6.85 -3.49 1.33
CA ALA A 33 6.91 -3.65 2.78
C ALA A 33 8.33 -3.49 3.32
N GLU A 34 8.42 -3.12 4.59
CA GLU A 34 9.70 -3.01 5.28
C GLU A 34 10.27 -4.38 5.66
N GLY A 35 11.47 -4.69 5.15
CA GLY A 35 12.16 -5.93 5.48
C GLY A 35 11.34 -7.18 5.13
N ALA A 36 11.15 -8.05 6.11
CA ALA A 36 10.38 -9.29 5.94
C ALA A 36 8.95 -9.20 6.51
N SER A 37 8.48 -8.00 6.90
CA SER A 37 7.20 -7.81 7.59
C SER A 37 6.06 -8.45 6.81
N TRP A 38 5.93 -8.14 5.52
CA TRP A 38 4.82 -8.67 4.73
C TRP A 38 4.83 -10.19 4.64
N ARG A 39 5.98 -10.81 4.37
CA ARG A 39 6.05 -12.28 4.37
C ARG A 39 5.65 -12.84 5.72
N LYS A 40 6.23 -12.34 6.82
CA LYS A 40 5.96 -12.85 8.17
C LYS A 40 4.49 -12.70 8.56
N GLU A 41 3.89 -11.54 8.28
CA GLU A 41 2.50 -11.24 8.64
C GLU A 41 1.49 -11.91 7.69
N SER A 42 1.90 -12.35 6.50
CA SER A 42 0.99 -12.93 5.51
C SER A 42 1.22 -14.39 5.11
N GLU A 43 2.26 -15.05 5.63
CA GLU A 43 2.51 -16.46 5.34
C GLU A 43 1.42 -17.39 5.90
N SER A 44 0.64 -16.95 6.90
CA SER A 44 -0.45 -17.73 7.50
C SER A 44 -1.72 -17.79 6.65
N TRP A 45 -1.96 -16.81 5.76
CA TRP A 45 -3.19 -16.70 4.98
C TRP A 45 -2.97 -16.58 3.45
N ARG A 46 -1.72 -16.56 2.99
CA ARG A 46 -1.36 -16.57 1.56
C ARG A 46 -0.56 -17.82 1.22
N SER A 47 -0.73 -18.34 0.02
CA SER A 47 0.09 -19.46 -0.47
C SER A 47 1.54 -19.03 -0.63
N ALA A 48 2.47 -20.00 -0.54
CA ALA A 48 3.88 -19.77 -0.80
C ALA A 48 4.14 -19.15 -2.18
N GLU A 49 3.29 -19.46 -3.16
CA GLU A 49 3.36 -18.93 -4.53
C GLU A 49 3.19 -17.41 -4.58
N ALA A 50 2.46 -16.79 -3.64
CA ALA A 50 2.34 -15.32 -3.57
C ALA A 50 3.68 -14.61 -3.33
N PHE A 51 4.71 -15.35 -2.92
CA PHE A 51 6.07 -14.89 -2.65
C PHE A 51 7.11 -15.46 -3.63
N ALA A 52 6.69 -16.08 -4.73
CA ALA A 52 7.57 -16.73 -5.70
C ALA A 52 8.60 -15.76 -6.32
N HIS A 53 8.24 -14.48 -6.41
CA HIS A 53 9.11 -13.41 -6.89
C HIS A 53 9.32 -12.36 -5.79
N ARG A 54 10.56 -11.93 -5.61
CA ARG A 54 10.94 -10.91 -4.63
C ARG A 54 11.79 -9.84 -5.30
N TYR A 55 11.37 -8.60 -5.14
CA TYR A 55 12.07 -7.43 -5.66
C TYR A 55 12.46 -6.53 -4.50
N GLN A 56 13.70 -6.05 -4.51
CA GLN A 56 14.05 -4.90 -3.67
C GLN A 56 13.51 -3.64 -4.35
N VAL A 57 12.75 -2.85 -3.61
CA VAL A 57 12.27 -1.55 -4.04
C VAL A 57 13.27 -0.50 -3.57
N VAL A 58 13.80 0.28 -4.50
CA VAL A 58 14.72 1.38 -4.21
C VAL A 58 14.01 2.66 -4.63
N THR A 59 13.68 3.52 -3.67
CA THR A 59 13.06 4.82 -3.97
C THR A 59 14.08 5.76 -4.60
N ALA A 60 13.68 6.47 -5.65
CA ALA A 60 14.52 7.50 -6.26
C ALA A 60 14.77 8.65 -5.27
N PRO A 61 15.96 9.27 -5.25
CA PRO A 61 16.27 10.38 -4.34
C PRO A 61 15.30 11.57 -4.44
N GLU A 62 14.76 11.81 -5.64
CA GLU A 62 13.83 12.88 -5.98
C GLU A 62 12.35 12.49 -5.80
N ALA A 63 12.07 11.24 -5.42
CA ALA A 63 10.70 10.77 -5.22
C ALA A 63 10.03 11.51 -4.06
N ASN A 64 8.85 12.10 -4.31
CA ASN A 64 8.07 12.72 -3.25
C ASN A 64 7.17 11.68 -2.58
N ILE A 65 7.69 10.99 -1.57
CA ILE A 65 6.95 9.96 -0.82
C ILE A 65 6.42 10.54 0.49
N ALA A 66 5.11 10.47 0.74
CA ALA A 66 4.55 10.86 2.03
C ALA A 66 5.01 9.88 3.13
N ARG A 67 5.74 10.37 4.13
CA ARG A 67 6.32 9.56 5.22
C ARG A 67 5.44 9.62 6.48
N LEU A 68 4.67 8.58 6.70
CA LEU A 68 3.70 8.44 7.79
C LEU A 68 4.29 7.51 8.86
N ASP A 69 5.42 7.91 9.42
CA ASP A 69 6.22 7.07 10.32
C ASP A 69 5.71 7.13 11.78
N THR A 70 4.80 8.05 12.09
CA THR A 70 4.15 8.19 13.41
C THR A 70 2.63 8.30 13.28
N PRO A 71 1.87 7.94 14.35
CA PRO A 71 0.43 8.16 14.39
C PRO A 71 0.03 9.63 14.14
N GLU A 72 0.82 10.59 14.62
CA GLU A 72 0.57 12.03 14.45
C GLU A 72 0.70 12.44 12.98
N ASN A 73 1.73 11.96 12.29
CA ASN A 73 1.92 12.23 10.86
C ASN A 73 0.78 11.62 10.03
N ALA A 74 0.36 10.39 10.36
CA ALA A 74 -0.77 9.75 9.70
C ALA A 74 -2.10 10.45 9.99
N ALA A 75 -2.28 11.01 11.18
CA ALA A 75 -3.47 11.77 11.53
C ALA A 75 -3.54 13.09 10.75
N ALA A 76 -2.45 13.85 10.72
CA ALA A 76 -2.36 15.07 9.92
C ALA A 76 -2.58 14.80 8.43
N PHE A 77 -2.06 13.69 7.92
CA PHE A 77 -2.33 13.23 6.56
C PHE A 77 -3.82 12.91 6.34
N GLY A 78 -4.46 12.26 7.32
CA GLY A 78 -5.90 12.00 7.33
C GLY A 78 -6.73 13.29 7.37
N ASP A 79 -6.30 14.32 8.10
CA ASP A 79 -6.98 15.61 8.14
C ASP A 79 -6.87 16.36 6.80
N GLN A 80 -5.71 16.29 6.14
CA GLN A 80 -5.46 16.96 4.86
C GLN A 80 -6.15 16.26 3.69
N PHE A 81 -5.95 14.95 3.54
CA PHE A 81 -6.40 14.18 2.38
C PHE A 81 -7.65 13.34 2.65
N GLY A 82 -8.06 13.24 3.90
CA GLY A 82 -9.22 12.46 4.28
C GLY A 82 -10.53 13.23 4.17
N TYR A 83 -11.61 12.47 4.13
CA TYR A 83 -12.97 12.94 4.34
C TYR A 83 -13.73 11.92 5.19
N VAL A 84 -14.76 12.42 5.87
CA VAL A 84 -15.67 11.58 6.65
C VAL A 84 -16.64 10.89 5.70
N TYR A 85 -16.63 9.56 5.71
CA TYR A 85 -17.56 8.69 5.00
C TYR A 85 -18.51 8.05 6.00
N ASP A 86 -19.81 8.08 5.68
CA ASP A 86 -20.87 7.51 6.51
C ASP A 86 -20.85 8.04 7.96
N GLY A 87 -20.51 9.33 8.13
CA GLY A 87 -20.50 10.03 9.42
C GLY A 87 -19.38 9.66 10.40
N GLU A 88 -18.68 8.54 10.20
CA GLU A 88 -17.75 8.02 11.22
C GLU A 88 -16.37 7.64 10.69
N VAL A 89 -16.26 7.21 9.43
CA VAL A 89 -15.03 6.57 8.93
C VAL A 89 -14.25 7.56 8.07
N ILE A 90 -12.99 7.83 8.44
CA ILE A 90 -12.11 8.59 7.56
C ILE A 90 -11.71 7.71 6.37
N LYS A 91 -11.81 8.26 5.17
CA LYS A 91 -11.35 7.68 3.92
C LYS A 91 -10.45 8.68 3.22
N ILE A 92 -9.46 8.21 2.47
CA ILE A 92 -8.46 9.06 1.82
C ILE A 92 -8.83 9.32 0.36
N ARG A 93 -8.75 10.58 -0.06
CA ARG A 93 -8.85 10.99 -1.46
C ARG A 93 -7.53 10.71 -2.18
N TRP A 94 -7.29 9.46 -2.56
CA TRP A 94 -6.02 9.06 -3.20
C TRP A 94 -5.70 9.80 -4.48
N ALA A 95 -6.72 10.22 -5.25
CA ALA A 95 -6.53 11.08 -6.41
C ALA A 95 -5.89 12.43 -6.06
N ASP A 96 -6.22 13.00 -4.90
CA ASP A 96 -5.61 14.25 -4.43
C ASP A 96 -4.17 13.99 -3.96
N VAL A 97 -3.97 12.91 -3.19
CA VAL A 97 -2.63 12.49 -2.74
C VAL A 97 -1.69 12.30 -3.92
N ALA A 98 -2.14 11.66 -5.00
CA ALA A 98 -1.31 11.38 -6.17
C ALA A 98 -0.96 12.63 -7.02
N ARG A 99 -1.63 13.77 -6.79
CA ARG A 99 -1.21 15.05 -7.38
C ARG A 99 -0.03 15.67 -6.64
N GLU A 100 0.11 15.38 -5.35
CA GLU A 100 1.16 15.93 -4.51
C GLU A 100 2.33 14.97 -4.34
N PHE A 101 2.07 13.67 -4.22
CA PHE A 101 3.05 12.64 -3.90
C PHE A 101 3.14 11.57 -4.99
N ASP A 102 4.32 10.94 -5.11
CA ASP A 102 4.56 9.78 -5.97
C ASP A 102 4.23 8.44 -5.29
N GLY A 103 3.99 8.49 -3.98
CA GLY A 103 3.65 7.34 -3.16
C GLY A 103 3.47 7.70 -1.69
N VAL A 104 3.12 6.69 -0.89
CA VAL A 104 3.04 6.77 0.57
C VAL A 104 3.83 5.66 1.23
N HIS A 105 4.34 5.96 2.42
CA HIS A 105 5.05 5.05 3.30
C HIS A 105 4.45 5.13 4.70
N LEU A 106 3.98 4.00 5.23
CA LEU A 106 3.44 3.85 6.57
C LEU A 106 4.46 3.06 7.41
N GLY A 107 5.16 3.77 8.29
CA GLY A 107 6.24 3.23 9.13
C GLY A 107 5.78 2.60 10.45
N PHE A 108 4.47 2.47 10.67
CA PHE A 108 3.91 1.86 11.88
C PHE A 108 2.70 0.99 11.54
N PHE A 109 2.31 0.14 12.49
CA PHE A 109 1.13 -0.71 12.33
C PHE A 109 -0.03 -0.19 13.18
N TYR A 110 -1.22 -0.03 12.60
CA TYR A 110 -2.39 0.52 13.29
C TYR A 110 -2.72 -0.22 14.60
N SER A 111 -2.59 -1.56 14.62
CA SER A 111 -2.90 -2.32 15.84
C SER A 111 -1.93 -2.05 16.99
N HIS A 112 -0.74 -1.50 16.71
CA HIS A 112 0.22 -1.06 17.74
C HIS A 112 -0.14 0.30 18.31
N VAL A 113 -1.04 1.05 17.68
CA VAL A 113 -1.55 2.31 18.23
C VAL A 113 -2.59 1.98 19.29
N GLY A 114 -2.29 2.25 20.56
CA GLY A 114 -3.14 1.89 21.69
C GLY A 114 -4.58 2.43 21.56
N PHE A 115 -5.56 1.73 22.14
CA PHE A 115 -6.98 2.10 22.06
C PHE A 115 -7.30 3.51 22.58
N ARG A 116 -6.47 4.04 23.49
CA ARG A 116 -6.63 5.36 24.09
C ARG A 116 -5.82 6.46 23.37
N HIS A 117 -5.17 6.13 22.26
CA HIS A 117 -4.39 7.12 21.53
C HIS A 117 -5.31 8.19 20.91
N PRO A 118 -5.04 9.49 21.10
CA PRO A 118 -5.93 10.56 20.64
C PRO A 118 -6.13 10.57 19.12
N ALA A 119 -5.10 10.17 18.37
CA ALA A 119 -5.14 10.08 16.90
C ALA A 119 -5.85 8.85 16.32
N ARG A 120 -6.34 7.92 17.16
CA ARG A 120 -6.74 6.58 16.69
C ARG A 120 -7.84 6.61 15.61
N LYS A 121 -8.86 7.46 15.79
CA LYS A 121 -9.94 7.59 14.80
C LYS A 121 -9.41 8.17 13.48
N GLN A 122 -8.50 9.14 13.57
CA GLN A 122 -7.95 9.84 12.42
C GLN A 122 -7.08 8.95 11.53
N ILE A 123 -6.53 7.87 12.10
CA ILE A 123 -5.65 6.94 11.38
C ILE A 123 -6.32 5.60 11.08
N GLU A 124 -7.60 5.41 11.39
CA GLU A 124 -8.29 4.13 11.19
C GLU A 124 -8.24 3.67 9.71
N TRP A 125 -8.22 4.61 8.78
CA TRP A 125 -8.04 4.34 7.35
C TRP A 125 -6.74 3.56 7.05
N SER A 126 -5.69 3.71 7.86
CA SER A 126 -4.40 3.03 7.69
C SER A 126 -4.47 1.54 8.00
N PHE A 127 -5.52 1.08 8.71
CA PHE A 127 -5.75 -0.34 8.96
C PHE A 127 -5.81 -1.15 7.67
N ALA A 128 -6.28 -0.53 6.58
CA ALA A 128 -6.33 -1.15 5.27
C ALA A 128 -4.94 -1.43 4.66
N PHE A 129 -3.81 -1.01 5.23
CA PHE A 129 -2.50 -1.30 4.65
C PHE A 129 -2.05 -2.76 4.92
N ASP A 130 -2.68 -3.45 5.89
CA ASP A 130 -2.40 -4.82 6.34
C ASP A 130 -0.98 -5.08 6.86
N VAL A 131 0.02 -4.28 6.49
CA VAL A 131 1.44 -4.42 6.85
C VAL A 131 2.14 -3.05 6.94
N ILE A 132 3.28 -3.00 7.65
CA ILE A 132 4.19 -1.84 7.60
C ILE A 132 4.85 -1.81 6.22
N GLY A 133 4.71 -0.69 5.52
CA GLY A 133 5.04 -0.61 4.11
C GLY A 133 4.37 0.55 3.42
N GLY A 134 4.13 0.43 2.12
CA GLY A 134 3.60 1.54 1.35
C GLY A 134 3.16 1.16 -0.05
N CYS A 135 2.84 2.18 -0.83
CA CYS A 135 2.44 2.07 -2.22
C CYS A 135 3.06 3.22 -3.02
N VAL A 136 3.71 2.89 -4.13
CA VAL A 136 4.19 3.88 -5.12
C VAL A 136 3.42 3.69 -6.42
N TRP A 137 3.03 4.80 -7.04
CA TRP A 137 2.21 4.78 -8.27
C TRP A 137 2.88 5.45 -9.46
N HIS A 138 4.05 6.06 -9.28
CA HIS A 138 4.83 6.62 -10.37
C HIS A 138 6.14 5.85 -10.61
N PRO A 139 6.38 5.29 -11.81
CA PRO A 139 7.60 4.54 -12.14
C PRO A 139 8.92 5.32 -12.05
N ARG A 140 8.87 6.66 -11.97
CA ARG A 140 10.07 7.48 -11.77
C ARG A 140 10.50 7.51 -10.30
N ALA A 141 9.60 7.14 -9.39
CA ALA A 141 9.82 7.24 -7.96
C ALA A 141 10.53 6.02 -7.38
N PHE A 142 10.75 4.97 -8.18
CA PHE A 142 11.38 3.75 -7.72
C PHE A 142 12.04 2.94 -8.84
N ASP A 143 13.05 2.19 -8.44
CA ASP A 143 13.61 1.08 -9.19
C ASP A 143 13.25 -0.26 -8.52
N LEU A 144 13.19 -1.30 -9.34
CA LEU A 144 13.03 -2.69 -8.89
C LEU A 144 14.26 -3.51 -9.25
N ILE A 145 14.81 -4.17 -8.25
CA ILE A 145 15.93 -5.10 -8.41
C ILE A 145 15.41 -6.52 -8.11
N ASP A 146 15.34 -7.39 -9.12
CA ASP A 146 14.97 -8.80 -8.92
C ASP A 146 16.03 -9.45 -8.03
N CYS A 147 15.63 -9.92 -6.86
CA CYS A 147 16.58 -10.50 -5.90
C CYS A 147 17.17 -11.85 -6.35
N ARG A 148 16.59 -12.51 -7.36
CA ARG A 148 17.03 -13.81 -7.86
C ARG A 148 18.13 -13.66 -8.90
N THR A 149 17.95 -12.73 -9.84
CA THR A 149 18.88 -12.50 -10.96
C THR A 149 19.77 -11.27 -10.75
N ARG A 150 19.43 -10.40 -9.81
CA ARG A 150 20.02 -9.06 -9.62
C ARG A 150 19.86 -8.13 -10.84
N ALA A 151 18.96 -8.47 -11.77
CA ALA A 151 18.64 -7.61 -12.90
C ALA A 151 17.63 -6.52 -12.48
N THR A 152 17.75 -5.33 -13.09
CA THR A 152 16.79 -4.23 -12.91
C THR A 152 15.59 -4.44 -13.83
N VAL A 153 14.39 -4.18 -13.32
CA VAL A 153 13.16 -4.19 -14.15
C VAL A 153 13.08 -2.85 -14.90
N PRO A 154 12.87 -2.84 -16.22
CA PRO A 154 12.72 -1.61 -16.98
C PRO A 154 11.51 -0.78 -16.53
N SER A 155 11.72 0.52 -16.35
CA SER A 155 10.66 1.49 -16.17
C SER A 155 10.06 1.88 -17.52
N THR A 156 8.75 1.72 -17.70
CA THR A 156 8.05 2.19 -18.91
C THR A 156 7.23 3.43 -18.58
N ALA A 157 7.84 4.61 -18.74
CA ALA A 157 7.22 5.87 -18.38
C ALA A 157 6.02 6.28 -19.25
N ASN A 158 5.79 5.63 -20.40
CA ASN A 158 4.84 6.09 -21.44
C ASN A 158 4.01 4.96 -22.07
N VAL A 159 3.42 4.07 -21.27
CA VAL A 159 2.44 3.11 -21.78
C VAL A 159 1.04 3.55 -21.34
N ARG A 160 0.09 3.49 -22.28
CA ARG A 160 -1.31 3.94 -22.14
C ARG A 160 -1.93 3.47 -20.80
N PRO A 161 -2.83 4.27 -20.19
CA PRO A 161 -3.52 3.87 -18.97
C PRO A 161 -4.13 2.47 -19.13
N VAL A 162 -3.88 1.62 -18.14
CA VAL A 162 -4.49 0.29 -18.07
C VAL A 162 -6.01 0.50 -18.05
N PRO A 163 -6.78 -0.12 -18.96
CA PRO A 163 -8.23 0.03 -18.97
C PRO A 163 -8.82 -0.29 -17.59
N ASP A 164 -9.84 0.47 -17.17
CA ASP A 164 -10.45 0.34 -15.85
C ASP A 164 -11.05 -1.05 -15.57
N ASP A 165 -11.22 -1.88 -16.61
CA ASP A 165 -11.77 -3.24 -16.52
C ASP A 165 -10.73 -4.32 -16.18
N VAL A 166 -9.43 -4.04 -16.36
CA VAL A 166 -8.35 -4.94 -15.98
C VAL A 166 -8.00 -4.64 -14.53
N SER A 167 -8.80 -5.14 -13.59
CA SER A 167 -8.33 -5.27 -12.21
C SER A 167 -7.26 -6.37 -12.20
N PRO A 168 -5.95 -6.07 -11.98
CA PRO A 168 -4.96 -7.12 -11.84
C PRO A 168 -5.12 -7.89 -10.52
N PHE A 169 -6.07 -7.46 -9.67
CA PHE A 169 -6.37 -8.08 -8.40
C PHE A 169 -7.87 -8.04 -8.15
N ARG A 170 -8.63 -8.95 -8.77
CA ARG A 170 -9.77 -9.52 -8.04
C ARG A 170 -9.17 -10.33 -6.89
N LEU A 171 -8.81 -9.63 -5.82
CA LEU A 171 -8.96 -10.22 -4.49
C LEU A 171 -10.44 -10.54 -4.40
N THR A 172 -10.79 -11.79 -4.73
CA THR A 172 -12.02 -12.42 -4.28
C THR A 172 -12.22 -11.93 -2.86
N ARG A 173 -13.33 -11.23 -2.60
CA ARG A 173 -13.75 -10.81 -1.25
C ARG A 173 -13.27 -11.87 -0.26
N MET A 174 -12.20 -11.59 0.49
CA MET A 174 -11.96 -12.35 1.71
C MET A 174 -13.16 -11.98 2.56
N GLN A 175 -14.12 -12.90 2.62
CA GLN A 175 -15.18 -12.83 3.59
C GLN A 175 -14.49 -12.57 4.92
N THR A 176 -14.78 -11.41 5.49
CA THR A 176 -14.59 -11.16 6.91
C THR A 176 -15.30 -12.31 7.61
N MET A 177 -14.55 -13.34 8.01
CA MET A 177 -15.05 -14.34 8.95
C MET A 177 -15.24 -13.58 10.25
N LEU A 178 -16.44 -13.04 10.42
CA LEU A 178 -16.98 -12.68 11.72
C LEU A 178 -16.94 -13.96 12.54
N VAL A 179 -15.93 -14.09 13.39
CA VAL A 179 -15.91 -15.05 14.48
C VAL A 179 -17.16 -14.76 15.32
N PRO A 180 -18.10 -15.70 15.48
CA PRO A 180 -19.21 -15.49 16.39
C PRO A 180 -18.62 -15.34 17.80
N MET A 181 -18.73 -14.14 18.38
CA MET A 181 -18.54 -13.96 19.81
C MET A 181 -19.64 -14.75 20.51
N ASN A 182 -19.29 -15.92 21.04
CA ASN A 182 -20.11 -16.59 22.03
C ASN A 182 -20.21 -15.65 23.24
N ARG A 183 -21.40 -15.07 23.42
CA ARG A 183 -21.79 -14.49 24.71
C ARG A 183 -22.18 -15.66 25.60
N SER A 184 -21.29 -15.98 26.54
CA SER A 184 -21.62 -16.64 27.80
C SER A 184 -22.10 -15.60 28.81
#